data_AF-A0A8C0J6G0-F1
#
_entry.id   AF-A0A8C0J6G0-F1
#
_cell.length_a   1.000
_cell.length_b   1.000
_cell.length_c   1.000
_cell.angle_alpha   90.00
_cell.angle_beta   90.00
_cell.angle_gamma   90.00
#
_symmetry.space_group_name_H-M   'P 1'
#
loop_
_entity.id
_entity.type
_entity.pdbx_description
1 polymer ?
#
loop_
_entity_poly.entity_id
_entity_poly.type
_entity_poly.pdbx_seq_one_letter_code
_entity_poly.pdbx_strand_id
1 'polypeptide(L)'
;LGLISNTSILELSVPSVHDGGALVAFGSGVVYITLQSVISFKSCPQWNSHSTCYIRMAISVVSWIAVIPMIACASLISITKIDWIPGEKDYTYHFVSAVCEWTVAFGFIFFFLTFIRDFQVGIYEPKQ
;
A
#
# COMPACT_ATOMS: atom_id res chain seq x y z
N LEU A 1 22.65 -30.32 16.38
CA LEU A 1 22.03 -29.30 17.27
C LEU A 1 22.00 -27.90 16.66
N GLY A 2 23.07 -27.45 15.97
CA GLY A 2 23.11 -26.11 15.34
C GLY A 2 22.32 -25.91 14.04
N LEU A 3 21.69 -26.96 13.48
CA LEU A 3 20.80 -26.88 12.30
C LEU A 3 19.33 -26.65 12.65
N ILE A 4 18.97 -26.74 13.94
CA ILE A 4 17.59 -26.59 14.43
C ILE A 4 17.38 -25.15 14.93
N SER A 5 18.42 -24.50 15.45
CA SER A 5 18.35 -23.14 16.00
C SER A 5 18.25 -22.07 14.91
N ASN A 6 19.01 -22.22 13.82
CA ASN A 6 18.98 -21.34 12.65
C ASN A 6 17.67 -21.45 11.87
N THR A 7 17.06 -22.63 11.76
CA THR A 7 15.74 -22.78 11.12
C THR A 7 14.65 -22.04 11.91
N SER A 8 14.65 -22.12 13.25
CA SER A 8 13.69 -21.39 14.10
C SER A 8 13.87 -19.88 14.05
N ILE A 9 15.11 -19.39 13.97
CA ILE A 9 15.41 -17.95 13.87
C ILE A 9 14.91 -17.39 12.53
N LEU A 10 15.10 -18.12 11.43
CA LEU A 10 14.61 -17.71 10.12
C LEU A 10 13.08 -17.76 10.05
N GLU A 11 12.46 -18.81 10.59
CA GLU A 11 11.00 -18.97 10.59
C GLU A 11 10.29 -17.88 11.40
N LEU A 12 10.90 -17.40 12.49
CA LEU A 12 10.38 -16.28 13.29
C LEU A 12 10.77 -14.90 12.72
N SER A 13 11.90 -14.79 12.00
CA SER A 13 12.33 -13.53 11.38
C SER A 13 11.56 -13.22 10.09
N VAL A 14 11.15 -14.23 9.32
CA VAL A 14 10.48 -14.05 8.03
C VAL A 14 9.18 -13.23 8.17
N PRO A 15 8.26 -13.54 9.10
CA PRO A 15 7.07 -12.72 9.32
C PRO A 15 7.41 -11.30 9.80
N SER A 16 8.37 -11.16 10.73
CA SER A 16 8.73 -9.84 11.29
C SER A 16 9.39 -8.93 10.25
N VAL A 17 10.23 -9.46 9.38
CA VAL A 17 10.86 -8.70 8.30
C VAL A 17 9.84 -8.38 7.20
N HIS A 18 8.90 -9.29 6.93
CA HIS A 18 7.79 -9.04 6.04
C HIS A 18 6.91 -7.88 6.54
N ASP A 19 6.48 -7.90 7.80
CA ASP A 19 5.64 -6.86 8.40
C ASP A 19 6.36 -5.49 8.39
N GLY A 20 7.66 -5.48 8.70
CA GLY A 20 8.48 -4.27 8.60
C GLY A 20 8.63 -3.76 7.17
N GLY A 21 8.85 -4.67 6.21
CA GLY A 21 8.93 -4.35 4.79
C GLY A 21 7.60 -3.81 4.25
N ALA A 22 6.48 -4.42 4.62
CA ALA A 22 5.14 -4.00 4.25
C ALA A 22 4.83 -2.59 4.79
N LEU A 23 5.14 -2.32 6.06
CA LEU A 23 4.96 -0.99 6.65
C LEU A 23 5.74 0.08 5.88
N VAL A 24 7.01 -0.18 5.57
CA VAL A 24 7.84 0.75 4.81
C VAL A 24 7.33 0.92 3.38
N ALA A 25 6.96 -0.17 2.71
CA ALA A 25 6.49 -0.16 1.33
C ALA A 25 5.16 0.57 1.19
N PHE A 26 4.15 0.22 1.98
CA PHE A 26 2.84 0.86 1.93
C PHE A 26 2.88 2.30 2.43
N GLY A 27 3.63 2.58 3.51
CA GLY A 27 3.81 3.94 4.00
C GLY A 27 4.49 4.86 2.99
N SER A 28 5.64 4.45 2.47
CA SER A 28 6.37 5.23 1.44
C SER A 28 5.56 5.38 0.15
N GLY A 29 4.83 4.34 -0.25
CA GLY A 29 3.98 4.40 -1.41
C GLY A 29 2.80 5.37 -1.25
N VAL A 30 2.12 5.40 -0.09
CA VAL A 30 0.98 6.31 0.12
C VAL A 30 1.45 7.76 0.06
N VAL A 31 2.65 8.04 0.57
CA VAL A 31 3.32 9.33 0.41
C VAL A 31 3.59 9.61 -1.08
N TYR A 32 4.13 8.64 -1.82
CA TYR A 32 4.42 8.79 -3.24
C TYR A 32 3.18 9.13 -4.07
N ILE A 33 2.08 8.38 -3.94
CA ILE A 33 0.85 8.64 -4.71
C ILE A 33 0.21 9.99 -4.32
N THR A 34 0.36 10.41 -3.06
CA THR A 34 -0.11 11.72 -2.60
C THR A 34 0.68 12.84 -3.27
N LEU A 35 2.02 12.77 -3.21
CA LEU A 35 2.90 13.74 -3.86
C LEU A 35 2.62 13.82 -5.37
N GLN A 36 2.50 12.66 -6.02
CA GLN A 36 2.20 12.60 -7.46
C GLN A 36 0.82 13.13 -7.81
N SER A 37 -0.18 12.95 -6.94
CA SER A 37 -1.52 13.54 -7.13
C SER A 37 -1.47 15.07 -7.02
N VAL A 38 -0.74 15.61 -6.04
CA VAL A 38 -0.56 17.06 -5.87
C VAL A 38 0.18 17.68 -7.05
N ILE A 39 1.26 17.04 -7.51
CA ILE A 39 1.99 17.48 -8.71
C ILE A 39 1.07 17.45 -9.94
N SER A 40 0.30 16.37 -10.12
CA SER A 40 -0.66 16.24 -11.22
C SER A 40 -1.68 17.38 -11.26
N PHE A 41 -2.21 17.79 -10.09
CA PHE A 41 -3.12 18.94 -10.00
C PHE A 41 -2.45 20.26 -10.38
N LYS A 42 -1.22 20.50 -9.90
CA LYS A 42 -0.47 21.72 -10.24
C LYS A 42 -0.09 21.79 -11.71
N SER A 43 0.08 20.64 -12.36
CA SER A 43 0.39 20.53 -13.79
C SER A 43 -0.86 20.59 -14.69
N CYS A 44 -2.06 20.70 -14.12
CA CYS A 44 -3.33 20.83 -14.85
C CYS A 44 -3.58 22.30 -15.24
N PRO A 45 -4.01 22.62 -16.48
CA PRO A 45 -4.36 21.71 -17.58
C PRO A 45 -3.21 21.43 -18.58
N GLN A 46 -2.03 22.03 -18.40
CA GLN A 46 -0.97 22.02 -19.42
C GLN A 46 -0.34 20.64 -19.69
N TRP A 47 -0.30 19.75 -18.68
CA TRP A 47 0.34 18.43 -18.79
C TRP A 47 -0.58 17.27 -18.40
N ASN A 48 -1.68 17.56 -17.70
CA ASN A 48 -2.56 16.53 -17.14
C ASN A 48 -4.02 16.94 -17.36
N SER A 49 -4.86 16.01 -17.83
CA SER A 49 -6.30 16.25 -17.94
C SER A 49 -6.95 16.30 -16.56
N HIS A 50 -7.99 17.13 -16.40
CA HIS A 50 -8.77 17.23 -15.17
C HIS A 50 -9.30 15.86 -14.71
N SER A 51 -9.71 14.99 -15.65
CA SER A 51 -10.21 13.63 -15.33
C SER A 51 -9.13 12.77 -14.64
N THR A 52 -7.89 12.79 -15.17
CA THR A 52 -6.77 12.05 -14.59
C THR A 52 -6.41 12.57 -13.19
N CYS A 53 -6.47 13.89 -12.98
CA CYS A 53 -6.23 14.49 -11.66
C CYS A 53 -7.25 14.02 -10.60
N TYR A 54 -8.54 13.99 -10.94
CA TYR A 54 -9.59 13.51 -10.03
C TYR A 54 -9.43 12.02 -9.72
N ILE A 55 -9.11 11.19 -10.70
CA ILE A 55 -8.87 9.75 -10.50
C ILE A 55 -7.68 9.52 -9.58
N ARG A 56 -6.55 10.21 -9.81
CA ARG A 56 -5.36 10.13 -8.94
C ARG A 56 -5.67 10.52 -7.50
N MET A 57 -6.47 11.58 -7.31
CA MET A 57 -6.90 12.00 -5.97
C MET A 57 -7.78 10.98 -5.27
N ALA A 58 -8.75 10.40 -5.99
CA ALA A 58 -9.62 9.38 -5.43
C ALA A 58 -8.80 8.16 -4.96
N ILE A 59 -7.84 7.72 -5.76
CA ILE A 59 -6.94 6.60 -5.40
C ILE A 59 -6.08 6.98 -4.18
N SER A 60 -5.57 8.22 -4.13
CA SER A 60 -4.79 8.71 -2.98
C SER A 60 -5.61 8.69 -1.68
N VAL A 61 -6.87 9.15 -1.72
CA VAL A 61 -7.77 9.16 -0.56
C VAL A 61 -8.11 7.74 -0.11
N VAL A 62 -8.47 6.85 -1.04
CA VAL A 62 -8.76 5.44 -0.73
C VAL A 62 -7.55 4.76 -0.09
N SER A 63 -6.35 5.04 -0.57
CA SER A 63 -5.13 4.46 -0.03
C SER A 63 -4.83 4.94 1.40
N TRP A 64 -5.11 6.22 1.72
CA TRP A 64 -5.03 6.72 3.10
C TRP A 64 -6.05 6.05 4.03
N ILE A 65 -7.29 5.90 3.57
CA ILE A 65 -8.34 5.23 4.35
C ILE A 65 -8.00 3.77 4.60
N ALA A 66 -7.34 3.09 3.66
CA ALA A 66 -6.98 1.69 3.79
C ALA A 66 -5.67 1.45 4.56
N VAL A 67 -4.70 2.38 4.51
CA VAL A 67 -3.42 2.22 5.23
C VAL A 67 -3.55 2.41 6.74
N ILE A 68 -4.45 3.29 7.19
CA ILE A 68 -4.64 3.57 8.63
C ILE A 68 -5.14 2.32 9.40
N PRO A 69 -6.21 1.63 8.98
CA PRO A 69 -6.66 0.40 9.61
C PRO A 69 -5.66 -0.73 9.47
N MET A 70 -4.93 -0.82 8.35
CA MET A 70 -3.89 -1.84 8.15
C MET A 70 -2.79 -1.72 9.22
N ILE A 71 -2.25 -0.50 9.42
CA ILE A 71 -1.22 -0.24 10.42
C ILE A 71 -1.77 -0.45 11.84
N ALA A 72 -3.00 -0.01 12.11
CA ALA A 72 -3.64 -0.20 13.41
C ALA A 72 -3.83 -1.70 13.73
N CYS A 73 -4.33 -2.49 12.78
CA CYS A 73 -4.54 -3.93 12.97
C CYS A 73 -3.20 -4.66 13.14
N ALA A 74 -2.19 -4.36 12.31
CA ALA A 74 -0.85 -4.93 12.44
C ALA A 74 -0.22 -4.60 13.82
N SER A 75 -0.39 -3.37 14.30
CA SER A 75 0.15 -2.94 15.59
C SER A 75 -0.58 -3.60 16.77
N LEU A 76 -1.91 -3.72 16.70
CA LEU A 76 -2.71 -4.40 17.72
C LEU A 76 -2.35 -5.88 17.81
N ILE A 77 -2.23 -6.58 16.68
CA ILE A 77 -1.86 -8.00 16.61
C ILE A 77 -0.42 -8.22 17.14
N SER A 78 0.49 -7.30 16.86
CA SER A 78 1.87 -7.35 17.38
C SER A 78 1.92 -7.21 18.91
N ILE A 79 1.01 -6.41 19.49
CA ILE A 79 0.89 -6.21 20.94
C ILE A 79 0.17 -7.39 21.63
N THR A 80 -0.81 -8.03 20.98
CA THR A 80 -1.62 -9.12 21.57
C THR A 80 -0.99 -10.52 21.47
N LYS A 81 0.31 -10.63 21.17
CA LYS A 81 1.05 -11.91 21.23
C LYS A 81 1.17 -12.48 22.65
N ILE A 82 0.06 -12.91 23.27
CA ILE A 82 0.01 -13.87 24.38
C ILE A 82 -1.28 -14.71 24.21
N ASP A 83 -1.11 -15.99 23.93
CA ASP A 83 -2.11 -17.08 23.84
C ASP A 83 -3.11 -17.10 22.66
N TRP A 84 -2.76 -17.92 21.66
CA TRP A 84 -3.61 -18.28 20.52
C TRP A 84 -4.70 -19.26 20.97
N ILE A 85 -5.90 -18.74 21.30
CA ILE A 85 -7.08 -19.56 21.59
C ILE A 85 -8.02 -19.52 20.38
N PRO A 86 -8.28 -20.66 19.70
CA PRO A 86 -9.13 -20.69 18.51
C PRO A 86 -10.60 -20.41 18.89
N GLY A 87 -11.12 -19.25 18.47
CA GLY A 87 -12.50 -18.81 18.74
C GLY A 87 -12.69 -17.29 18.89
N GLU A 88 -11.61 -16.49 18.94
CA GLU A 88 -11.67 -15.06 19.31
C GLU A 88 -11.37 -14.07 18.17
N LYS A 89 -11.59 -12.78 18.50
CA LYS A 89 -11.61 -11.55 17.67
C LYS A 89 -10.43 -11.38 16.71
N ASP A 90 -9.34 -12.12 16.91
CA ASP A 90 -8.11 -12.04 16.13
C ASP A 90 -8.30 -12.44 14.65
N TYR A 91 -9.18 -13.41 14.37
CA TYR A 91 -9.49 -13.77 12.97
C TYR A 91 -10.06 -12.57 12.19
N THR A 92 -10.94 -11.79 12.82
CA THR A 92 -11.53 -10.60 12.21
C THR A 92 -10.47 -9.54 11.94
N TYR A 93 -9.53 -9.32 12.86
CA TYR A 93 -8.43 -8.35 12.67
C TYR A 93 -7.49 -8.77 11.54
N HIS A 94 -7.13 -10.05 11.45
CA HIS A 94 -6.32 -10.58 10.34
C HIS A 94 -7.03 -10.45 9.00
N PHE A 95 -8.31 -10.80 8.93
CA PHE A 95 -9.11 -10.68 7.71
C PHE A 95 -9.26 -9.23 7.27
N VAL A 96 -9.58 -8.31 8.19
CA VAL A 96 -9.69 -6.87 7.90
C VAL A 96 -8.35 -6.31 7.46
N SER A 97 -7.25 -6.65 8.14
CA SER A 97 -5.91 -6.23 7.76
C SER A 97 -5.55 -6.70 6.35
N ALA A 98 -5.85 -7.97 6.01
CA ALA A 98 -5.62 -8.51 4.67
C ALA A 98 -6.44 -7.74 3.62
N VAL A 99 -7.73 -7.51 3.85
CA VAL A 99 -8.57 -6.73 2.91
C VAL A 99 -8.00 -5.31 2.70
N CYS A 100 -7.55 -4.65 3.77
CA CYS A 100 -6.91 -3.34 3.69
C CYS A 100 -5.59 -3.39 2.91
N GLU A 101 -4.76 -4.40 3.15
CA GLU A 101 -3.49 -4.62 2.45
C GLU A 101 -3.69 -4.78 0.94
N TRP A 102 -4.60 -5.66 0.53
CA TRP A 102 -4.94 -5.86 -0.88
C TRP A 102 -5.56 -4.62 -1.50
N THR A 103 -6.38 -3.87 -0.75
CA THR A 103 -6.95 -2.60 -1.24
C THR A 103 -5.86 -1.58 -1.55
N VAL A 104 -4.87 -1.42 -0.66
CA VAL A 104 -3.73 -0.53 -0.88
C VAL A 104 -2.89 -1.01 -2.07
N ALA A 105 -2.61 -2.32 -2.16
CA ALA A 105 -1.85 -2.91 -3.27
C ALA A 105 -2.51 -2.67 -4.63
N PHE A 106 -3.82 -2.91 -4.75
CA PHE A 106 -4.57 -2.60 -5.97
C PHE A 106 -4.64 -1.09 -6.23
N GLY A 107 -4.73 -0.27 -5.19
CA GLY A 107 -4.63 1.19 -5.30
C GLY A 107 -3.35 1.63 -5.99
N PHE A 108 -2.19 1.08 -5.61
CA PHE A 108 -0.93 1.32 -6.30
C PHE A 108 -0.96 0.93 -7.76
N ILE A 109 -1.46 -0.28 -8.06
CA ILE A 109 -1.53 -0.78 -9.44
C ILE A 109 -2.38 0.17 -10.29
N PHE A 110 -3.59 0.51 -9.83
CA PHE A 110 -4.46 1.44 -10.55
C PHE A 110 -3.82 2.82 -10.71
N PHE A 111 -3.11 3.32 -9.69
CA PHE A 111 -2.37 4.58 -9.78
C PHE A 111 -1.32 4.53 -10.89
N PHE A 112 -0.53 3.45 -10.96
CA PHE A 112 0.46 3.24 -12.01
C PHE A 112 -0.18 3.17 -13.41
N LEU A 113 -1.33 2.50 -13.55
CA LEU A 113 -2.05 2.43 -14.83
C LEU A 113 -2.50 3.81 -15.33
N THR A 114 -2.71 4.79 -14.44
CA THR A 114 -3.03 6.17 -14.87
C THR A 114 -1.89 6.81 -15.67
N PHE A 115 -0.63 6.40 -15.45
CA PHE A 115 0.51 6.94 -16.19
C PHE A 115 0.71 6.29 -17.56
N ILE A 116 0.19 5.07 -17.79
CA ILE A 116 0.33 4.41 -19.10
C ILE A 116 -0.29 5.27 -20.20
N ARG A 117 -1.45 5.88 -19.92
CA ARG A 117 -2.12 6.77 -20.87
C ARG A 117 -1.28 8.02 -21.17
N ASP A 118 -0.64 8.60 -20.14
CA ASP A 118 0.20 9.77 -20.31
C ASP A 118 1.46 9.46 -21.14
N PHE A 119 2.08 8.30 -20.94
CA PHE A 119 3.21 7.85 -21.75
C PHE A 119 2.83 7.55 -23.19
N GLN A 120 1.63 7.03 -23.44
CA GLN A 120 1.14 6.79 -24.81
C GLN A 120 0.89 8.11 -25.54
N VAL A 121 0.22 9.08 -24.91
CA VAL A 121 -0.07 10.38 -25.53
C VAL A 121 1.22 11.14 -25.90
N GLY A 122 2.23 11.12 -25.03
CA GLY A 122 3.51 11.79 -25.29
C GLY A 122 4.32 11.25 -26.48
N ILE A 123 4.01 10.04 -26.97
CA ILE A 123 4.64 9.46 -28.18
C ILE A 123 3.93 9.94 -29.46
N TYR A 124 2.63 10.23 -29.40
CA TYR A 124 1.83 10.60 -30.58
C TYR A 124 1.73 12.11 -30.83
N GLU A 125 2.01 12.96 -29.84
CA GLU A 125 2.10 14.41 -30.02
C GLU A 125 3.53 14.91 -29.77
N PRO A 126 4.36 15.10 -30.82
CA PRO A 126 5.60 15.86 -30.67
C PRO A 126 5.25 17.28 -30.24
N LYS A 127 5.74 17.70 -29.08
CA LYS A 127 5.55 19.05 -28.55
C LYS A 127 6.00 20.09 -29.59
N GLN A 128 5.05 20.89 -30.06
CA GLN A 128 5.29 22.12 -30.83
C GLN A 128 5.88 23.19 -29.92
#